data_AF-A0A9D4BJV9-F1
#
_entry.id   AF-A0A9D4BJV9-F1
#
_cell.length_a   1.000
_cell.length_b   1.000
_cell.length_c   1.000
_cell.angle_alpha   90.00
_cell.angle_beta   90.00
_cell.angle_gamma   90.00
#
_symmetry.space_group_name_H-M   'P 1'
#
loop_
_entity.id
_entity.type
_entity.pdbx_description
1 polymer ?
#
loop_
_entity_poly.entity_id
_entity_poly.type
_entity_poly.pdbx_seq_one_letter_code
_entity_poly.pdbx_strand_id
1 'polypeptide(L)'
;MYEYWKRKEFDLQQKTREMTHRFDSREDRLLSQEMKLRDMEISLSERMQKLECKLEMRENRITEGFWKIEKCSKEKIDQLQRKIEALQKEKASLEPRLPDADVLSYRKTLIRQDGIRDSSEIKLNISSFSGEVPVPRSESSFEDFKLEVDSVKIIYAEHVVKQGLRRALKGQAKKKMLHTRADATVDEIMTELEDNFGNVASTDTLLSVQNRKLASPLLSGVYDSKKCSFK
;
A
#
# COMPACT_ATOMS: atom_id res chain seq x y z
N MET A 1 -68.35 -17.32 -58.27
CA MET A 1 -67.84 -16.06 -57.67
C MET A 1 -68.03 -16.03 -56.15
N TYR A 2 -69.20 -16.38 -55.61
CA TYR A 2 -69.46 -16.44 -54.15
C TYR A 2 -68.50 -17.36 -53.36
N GLU A 3 -68.29 -18.60 -53.83
CA GLU A 3 -67.38 -19.57 -53.18
C GLU A 3 -65.92 -19.08 -53.09
N TYR A 4 -65.47 -18.30 -54.07
CA TYR A 4 -64.13 -17.72 -54.06
C TYR A 4 -63.97 -16.71 -52.92
N TRP A 5 -64.96 -15.84 -52.73
CA TRP A 5 -64.96 -14.85 -51.65
C TRP A 5 -65.02 -15.52 -50.27
N LYS A 6 -65.85 -16.55 -50.12
CA LYS A 6 -65.96 -17.33 -48.88
C LYS A 6 -64.64 -18.01 -48.50
N ARG A 7 -63.93 -18.60 -49.48
CA ARG A 7 -62.61 -19.19 -49.25
C ARG A 7 -61.58 -18.12 -48.86
N LYS A 8 -61.56 -16.98 -49.57
CA LYS A 8 -60.65 -15.87 -49.27
C LYS A 8 -60.90 -15.28 -47.87
N GLU A 9 -62.16 -15.16 -47.47
CA GLU A 9 -62.52 -14.71 -46.12
C GLU A 9 -62.05 -15.70 -45.04
N PHE A 10 -62.25 -17.00 -45.26
CA PHE A 10 -61.75 -18.04 -44.36
C PHE A 10 -60.22 -17.99 -44.22
N ASP A 11 -59.49 -17.88 -45.34
CA ASP A 11 -58.02 -17.79 -45.33
C ASP A 11 -57.54 -16.54 -44.58
N LEU A 12 -58.23 -15.40 -44.75
CA LEU A 12 -57.94 -14.18 -43.99
C LEU A 12 -58.20 -14.35 -42.49
N GLN A 13 -59.31 -14.98 -42.10
CA GLN A 13 -59.60 -15.26 -40.70
C GLN A 13 -58.55 -16.20 -40.07
N GLN A 14 -58.14 -17.24 -40.80
CA GLN A 14 -57.11 -18.16 -40.33
C GLN A 14 -55.77 -17.43 -40.15
N LYS A 15 -55.36 -16.62 -41.13
CA LYS A 15 -54.13 -15.82 -41.05
C LYS A 15 -54.17 -14.83 -39.89
N THR A 16 -55.32 -14.19 -39.64
CA THR A 16 -55.49 -13.30 -38.48
C THR A 16 -55.31 -14.08 -37.17
N ARG A 17 -55.92 -15.26 -37.01
CA ARG A 17 -55.74 -16.10 -35.82
C ARG A 17 -54.28 -16.52 -35.62
N GLU A 18 -53.60 -16.92 -36.69
CA GLU A 18 -52.18 -17.29 -36.63
C GLU A 18 -51.30 -16.11 -36.23
N MET A 19 -51.58 -14.90 -36.75
CA MET A 19 -50.86 -13.70 -36.34
C MET A 19 -51.12 -13.37 -34.87
N THR A 20 -52.38 -13.37 -34.41
CA THR A 20 -52.74 -13.13 -33.00
C THR A 20 -52.00 -14.11 -32.09
N HIS A 21 -52.05 -15.41 -32.35
CA HIS A 21 -51.35 -16.41 -31.55
C HIS A 21 -49.81 -16.17 -31.52
N ARG A 22 -49.22 -15.73 -32.64
CA ARG A 22 -47.78 -15.38 -32.67
C ARG A 22 -47.48 -14.15 -31.83
N PHE A 23 -48.38 -13.16 -31.80
CA PHE A 23 -48.26 -11.99 -30.92
C PHE A 23 -48.38 -12.39 -29.46
N ASP A 24 -49.39 -13.17 -29.09
CA ASP A 24 -49.60 -13.64 -27.71
C ASP A 24 -48.38 -14.46 -27.23
N SER A 25 -47.89 -15.40 -28.05
CA SER A 25 -46.68 -16.18 -27.73
C SER A 25 -45.40 -15.34 -27.60
N ARG A 26 -45.34 -14.18 -28.26
CA ARG A 26 -44.23 -13.24 -28.11
C ARG A 26 -44.37 -12.44 -26.82
N GLU A 27 -45.59 -12.01 -26.50
CA GLU A 27 -45.91 -11.29 -25.25
C GLU A 27 -45.60 -12.15 -24.02
N ASP A 28 -46.02 -13.42 -24.02
CA ASP A 28 -45.69 -14.38 -22.94
C ASP A 28 -44.18 -14.55 -22.75
N ARG A 29 -43.41 -14.59 -23.85
CA ARG A 29 -41.95 -14.69 -23.80
C ARG A 29 -41.31 -13.43 -23.23
N LEU A 30 -41.81 -12.25 -23.60
CA LEU A 30 -41.33 -10.98 -23.06
C LEU A 30 -41.65 -10.87 -21.57
N LEU A 31 -42.88 -11.20 -21.16
CA LEU A 31 -43.29 -11.19 -19.76
C LEU A 31 -42.44 -12.16 -18.91
N SER A 32 -42.17 -13.37 -19.43
CA SER A 32 -41.27 -14.33 -18.77
C SER A 32 -39.84 -13.80 -18.63
N GLN A 33 -39.32 -13.07 -19.63
CA GLN A 33 -38.01 -12.43 -19.54
C GLN A 33 -38.00 -11.29 -18.52
N GLU A 34 -39.03 -10.45 -18.50
CA GLU A 34 -39.17 -9.36 -17.53
C GLU A 34 -39.22 -9.88 -16.09
N MET A 35 -39.97 -10.96 -15.83
CA MET A 35 -40.00 -11.59 -14.51
C MET A 35 -38.61 -12.07 -14.08
N LYS A 36 -37.87 -12.75 -14.96
CA LYS A 36 -36.50 -13.20 -14.67
C LYS A 36 -35.56 -12.04 -14.39
N LEU A 37 -35.69 -10.94 -15.13
CA LEU A 37 -34.88 -9.73 -14.91
C LEU A 37 -35.19 -9.13 -13.53
N ARG A 38 -36.47 -9.05 -13.13
CA ARG A 38 -36.85 -8.57 -11.79
C ARG A 38 -36.32 -9.46 -10.68
N ASP A 39 -36.40 -10.79 -10.82
CA ASP A 39 -35.87 -11.72 -9.82
C ASP A 39 -34.35 -11.56 -9.66
N MET A 40 -33.63 -11.37 -10.77
CA MET A 40 -32.19 -11.09 -10.73
C MET A 40 -31.90 -9.73 -10.08
N GLU A 41 -32.68 -8.69 -10.38
CA GLU A 41 -32.55 -7.36 -9.78
C GLU A 41 -32.75 -7.39 -8.26
N ILE A 42 -33.76 -8.12 -7.79
CA ILE A 42 -34.00 -8.34 -6.36
C ILE A 42 -32.79 -9.08 -5.74
N SER A 43 -32.33 -10.16 -6.36
CA SER A 43 -31.18 -10.93 -5.85
C SER A 43 -29.89 -10.10 -5.79
N LEU A 44 -29.65 -9.25 -6.79
CA LEU A 44 -28.51 -8.33 -6.80
C LEU A 44 -28.65 -7.28 -5.70
N SER A 45 -29.84 -6.74 -5.49
CA SER A 45 -30.11 -5.75 -4.43
C SER A 45 -29.85 -6.33 -3.03
N GLU A 46 -30.30 -7.56 -2.76
CA GLU A 46 -30.02 -8.25 -1.50
C GLU A 46 -28.52 -8.49 -1.30
N ARG A 47 -27.79 -8.85 -2.37
CA ARG A 47 -26.33 -9.03 -2.31
C ARG A 47 -25.62 -7.72 -2.04
N MET A 48 -26.05 -6.62 -2.65
CA MET A 48 -25.52 -5.28 -2.40
C MET A 48 -25.73 -4.87 -0.95
N GLN A 49 -26.95 -4.98 -0.43
CA GLN A 49 -27.25 -4.67 0.97
C GLN A 49 -26.41 -5.50 1.94
N LYS A 50 -26.21 -6.79 1.66
CA LYS A 50 -25.36 -7.67 2.46
C LYS A 50 -23.89 -7.26 2.44
N LEU A 51 -23.40 -6.74 1.32
CA LEU A 51 -22.03 -6.21 1.22
C LEU A 51 -21.89 -4.89 1.97
N GLU A 52 -22.86 -3.99 1.89
CA GLU A 52 -22.90 -2.73 2.63
C GLU A 52 -22.84 -2.98 4.14
N CYS A 53 -23.70 -3.85 4.69
CA CYS A 53 -23.66 -4.21 6.11
C CYS A 53 -22.31 -4.82 6.52
N LYS A 54 -21.65 -5.59 5.64
CA LYS A 54 -20.33 -6.16 5.93
C LYS A 54 -19.23 -5.11 5.94
N LEU A 55 -19.31 -4.10 5.07
CA LEU A 55 -18.38 -2.98 5.05
C LEU A 55 -18.52 -2.14 6.32
N GLU A 56 -19.76 -1.80 6.69
CA GLU A 56 -20.06 -1.06 7.93
C GLU A 56 -19.52 -1.79 9.18
N MET A 57 -19.75 -3.11 9.27
CA MET A 57 -19.19 -3.91 10.39
C MET A 57 -17.66 -3.96 10.41
N ARG A 58 -17.00 -3.85 9.25
CA ARG A 58 -15.53 -3.77 9.17
C ARG A 58 -15.03 -2.40 9.57
N GLU A 59 -15.68 -1.35 9.10
CA GLU A 59 -15.37 0.03 9.47
C GLU A 59 -15.47 0.22 10.99
N ASN A 60 -16.55 -0.27 11.60
CA ASN A 60 -16.71 -0.22 13.06
C ASN A 60 -15.59 -0.95 13.82
N ARG A 61 -15.13 -2.10 13.33
CA ARG A 61 -13.99 -2.81 13.94
C ARG A 61 -12.69 -2.04 13.80
N ILE A 62 -12.49 -1.39 12.67
CA ILE A 62 -11.30 -0.57 12.40
C ILE A 62 -11.30 0.65 13.33
N THR A 63 -12.42 1.38 13.42
CA THR A 63 -12.55 2.57 14.29
C THR A 63 -12.37 2.20 15.76
N GLU A 64 -12.97 1.10 16.23
CA GLU A 64 -12.72 0.58 17.58
C GLU A 64 -11.24 0.21 17.82
N GLY A 65 -10.59 -0.40 16.82
CA GLY A 65 -9.17 -0.74 16.87
C GLY A 65 -8.29 0.50 17.01
N PHE A 66 -8.55 1.54 16.21
CA PHE A 66 -7.86 2.82 16.29
C PHE A 66 -8.03 3.46 17.66
N TRP A 67 -9.26 3.52 18.19
CA TRP A 67 -9.53 4.12 19.49
C TRP A 67 -8.79 3.40 20.63
N LYS A 68 -8.70 2.07 20.58
CA LYS A 68 -7.92 1.28 21.56
C LYS A 68 -6.42 1.58 21.47
N ILE A 69 -5.87 1.66 20.27
CA ILE A 69 -4.46 1.97 20.04
C ILE A 69 -4.14 3.40 20.51
N GLU A 70 -4.99 4.36 20.17
CA GLU A 70 -4.85 5.76 20.59
C GLU A 70 -4.86 5.89 22.11
N LYS A 71 -5.83 5.24 22.79
CA LYS A 71 -5.92 5.22 24.24
C LYS A 71 -4.66 4.63 24.89
N CYS A 72 -4.19 3.47 24.42
CA CYS A 72 -2.98 2.82 24.93
C CYS A 72 -1.73 3.68 24.71
N SER A 73 -1.62 4.32 23.54
CA SER A 73 -0.52 5.22 23.21
C SER A 73 -0.52 6.45 24.12
N LYS A 74 -1.69 7.04 24.39
CA LYS A 74 -1.84 8.17 25.31
C LYS A 74 -1.44 7.79 26.74
N GLU A 75 -1.89 6.65 27.25
CA GLU A 75 -1.47 6.14 28.55
C GLU A 75 0.04 5.95 28.64
N LYS A 76 0.69 5.47 27.56
CA LYS A 76 2.14 5.29 27.53
C LYS A 76 2.90 6.62 27.51
N ILE A 77 2.40 7.60 26.77
CA ILE A 77 2.95 8.96 26.75
C ILE A 77 2.88 9.58 28.14
N ASP A 78 1.73 9.48 28.81
CA ASP A 78 1.54 10.00 30.17
C ASP A 78 2.52 9.35 31.17
N GLN A 79 2.75 8.04 31.06
CA GLN A 79 3.75 7.34 31.90
C GLN A 79 5.18 7.85 31.64
N LEU A 80 5.56 8.06 30.38
CA LEU A 80 6.88 8.55 30.02
C LEU A 80 7.09 9.99 30.49
N GLN A 81 6.08 10.84 30.38
CA GLN A 81 6.11 12.22 30.88
C GLN A 81 6.35 12.25 32.40
N ARG A 82 5.60 11.45 33.18
CA ARG A 82 5.82 11.35 34.64
C ARG A 82 7.24 10.87 34.98
N LYS A 83 7.80 9.96 34.20
CA LYS A 83 9.18 9.48 34.40
C LYS A 83 10.22 10.56 34.09
N ILE A 84 10.01 11.34 33.03
CA ILE A 84 10.86 12.49 32.69
C ILE A 84 10.84 13.51 33.83
N GLU A 85 9.66 13.87 34.33
CA GLU A 85 9.51 14.81 35.45
C GLU A 85 10.21 14.30 36.73
N ALA A 86 10.06 13.01 37.05
CA ALA A 86 10.75 12.40 38.18
C ALA A 86 12.28 12.46 38.06
N LEU A 87 12.81 12.13 36.88
CA LEU A 87 14.26 12.19 36.61
C LEU A 87 14.77 13.64 36.62
N GLN A 88 14.00 14.60 36.12
CA GLN A 88 14.36 16.02 36.20
C GLN A 88 14.44 16.50 37.65
N LYS A 89 13.49 16.06 38.50
CA LYS A 89 13.50 16.37 39.93
C LYS A 89 14.69 15.74 40.66
N GLU A 90 15.03 14.49 40.34
CA GLU A 90 16.20 13.80 40.88
C GLU A 90 17.51 14.48 40.44
N LYS A 91 17.63 14.82 39.16
CA LYS A 91 18.77 15.59 38.64
C LYS A 91 18.94 16.92 39.37
N ALA A 92 17.85 17.66 39.57
CA ALA A 92 17.88 18.93 40.31
C ALA A 92 18.31 18.77 41.79
N SER A 93 18.07 17.59 42.40
CA SER A 93 18.55 17.28 43.75
C SER A 93 20.03 16.87 43.80
N LEU A 94 20.57 16.35 42.68
CA LEU A 94 21.94 15.85 42.59
C LEU A 94 22.94 16.88 42.08
N GLU A 95 22.50 17.93 41.36
CA GLU A 95 23.37 19.06 41.01
C GLU A 95 23.75 19.83 42.28
N PRO A 96 25.00 19.73 42.77
CA PRO A 96 25.47 20.61 43.83
C PRO A 96 25.54 22.02 43.22
N ARG A 97 25.14 23.04 43.97
CA ARG A 97 25.48 24.43 43.67
C ARG A 97 27.00 24.58 43.73
N LEU A 98 27.70 24.20 42.67
CA LEU A 98 29.11 24.55 42.49
C LEU A 98 29.18 26.06 42.30
N PRO A 99 30.03 26.78 43.06
CA PRO A 99 30.22 28.21 42.85
C PRO A 99 30.71 28.44 41.42
N ASP A 100 30.06 29.36 40.70
CA ASP A 100 30.23 29.66 39.26
C ASP A 100 31.66 30.07 38.83
N ALA A 101 32.63 30.11 39.74
CA ALA A 101 33.90 30.80 39.53
C ALA A 101 35.00 30.00 38.79
N ASP A 102 35.06 28.66 38.84
CA ASP A 102 36.25 27.93 38.38
C ASP A 102 36.05 26.91 37.24
N VAL A 103 34.81 26.62 36.81
CA VAL A 103 34.54 25.55 35.83
C VAL A 103 34.88 25.96 34.38
N LEU A 104 34.99 27.26 34.08
CA LEU A 104 35.38 27.75 32.75
C LEU A 104 36.88 27.56 32.46
N SER A 105 37.72 27.37 33.47
CA SER A 105 39.17 27.19 33.29
C SER A 105 39.51 25.81 32.69
N TYR A 106 38.79 24.76 33.09
CA TYR A 106 39.07 23.39 32.64
C TYR A 106 38.40 23.01 31.31
N ARG A 107 37.32 23.67 30.91
CA ARG A 107 36.63 23.34 29.64
C ARG A 107 37.32 23.95 28.41
N LYS A 108 38.17 24.97 28.59
CA LYS A 108 38.86 25.69 27.51
C LYS A 108 40.16 25.00 27.07
N THR A 109 40.69 24.07 27.85
CA THR A 109 41.96 23.37 27.54
C THR A 109 41.77 22.00 26.88
N LEU A 110 40.57 21.41 26.89
CA LEU A 110 40.31 20.10 26.24
C LEU A 110 39.86 20.17 24.77
N ILE A 111 39.58 21.34 24.20
CA ILE A 111 39.14 21.49 22.79
C ILE A 111 40.30 21.88 21.86
N ARG A 112 41.56 21.57 22.24
CA ARG A 112 42.74 21.97 21.45
C ARG A 112 43.61 20.81 20.93
N GLN A 113 43.16 19.57 21.00
CA GLN A 113 43.97 18.43 20.53
C GLN A 113 43.41 17.60 19.37
N ASP A 114 42.23 17.90 18.85
CA ASP A 114 41.83 17.36 17.55
C ASP A 114 42.21 18.34 16.47
N GLY A 115 43.39 18.07 15.90
CA GLY A 115 43.94 18.80 14.77
C GLY A 115 42.90 18.97 13.68
N ILE A 116 42.90 20.18 13.11
CA ILE A 116 42.36 20.50 11.81
C ILE A 116 43.04 19.56 10.81
N ARG A 117 42.48 18.35 10.63
CA ARG A 117 42.72 17.53 9.45
C ARG A 117 41.91 18.17 8.36
N ASP A 118 42.59 18.56 7.30
CA ASP A 118 41.99 19.04 6.06
C ASP A 118 40.74 18.21 5.72
N SER A 119 39.60 18.89 5.58
CA SER A 119 38.29 18.29 5.36
C SER A 119 38.16 17.56 4.00
N SER A 120 39.26 17.36 3.29
CA SER A 120 39.36 16.75 1.97
C SER A 120 39.51 15.22 1.97
N GLU A 121 39.72 14.56 3.12
CA GLU A 121 39.98 13.10 3.16
C GLU A 121 39.10 12.26 4.08
N ILE A 122 37.95 12.75 4.54
CA ILE A 122 36.99 11.88 5.24
C ILE A 122 36.34 10.95 4.21
N LYS A 123 36.87 9.73 4.08
CA LYS A 123 36.28 8.65 3.28
C LYS A 123 35.19 7.97 4.09
N LEU A 124 33.95 8.38 3.89
CA LEU A 124 32.79 7.63 4.37
C LEU A 124 32.71 6.30 3.61
N ASN A 125 32.67 5.19 4.36
CA ASN A 125 32.46 3.87 3.81
C ASN A 125 30.96 3.60 3.81
N ILE A 126 30.29 3.99 2.73
CA ILE A 126 28.88 3.67 2.48
C ILE A 126 28.87 2.55 1.44
N SER A 127 28.09 1.49 1.69
CA SER A 127 27.98 0.37 0.76
C SER A 127 27.51 0.82 -0.62
N SER A 128 27.98 0.15 -1.69
CA SER A 128 27.60 0.57 -3.05
C SER A 128 26.23 0.08 -3.47
N PHE A 129 25.51 0.93 -4.21
CA PHE A 129 24.15 0.67 -4.71
C PHE A 129 24.02 1.10 -6.18
N SER A 130 23.62 0.18 -7.07
CA SER A 130 23.43 0.47 -8.51
C SER A 130 21.98 0.65 -8.95
N GLY A 131 21.01 0.13 -8.18
CA GLY A 131 19.61 0.06 -8.58
C GLY A 131 19.32 -0.96 -9.69
N GLU A 132 20.20 -1.93 -9.93
CA GLU A 132 19.97 -3.02 -10.90
C GLU A 132 19.19 -4.18 -10.27
N VAL A 133 18.30 -4.79 -11.07
CA VAL A 133 17.55 -6.00 -10.69
C VAL A 133 17.91 -7.09 -11.71
N PRO A 134 18.50 -8.22 -11.30
CA PRO A 134 18.81 -8.64 -9.93
C PRO A 134 20.02 -7.88 -9.31
N VAL A 135 20.00 -7.69 -7.98
CA VAL A 135 21.05 -6.98 -7.24
C VAL A 135 22.38 -7.74 -7.34
N PRO A 136 23.49 -7.10 -7.78
CA PRO A 136 24.81 -7.73 -7.83
C PRO A 136 25.32 -8.17 -6.45
N ARG A 137 26.12 -9.26 -6.39
CA ARG A 137 26.63 -9.82 -5.12
C ARG A 137 27.46 -8.86 -4.25
N SER A 138 28.05 -7.82 -4.84
CA SER A 138 28.90 -6.85 -4.15
C SER A 138 28.17 -5.56 -3.77
N GLU A 139 26.84 -5.54 -3.86
CA GLU A 139 26.03 -4.34 -3.69
C GLU A 139 24.87 -4.57 -2.72
N SER A 140 24.42 -3.49 -2.10
CA SER A 140 23.35 -3.52 -1.10
C SER A 140 21.98 -3.45 -1.74
N SER A 141 20.97 -3.97 -1.05
CA SER A 141 19.58 -3.65 -1.38
C SER A 141 19.29 -2.17 -1.07
N PHE A 142 18.23 -1.61 -1.66
CA PHE A 142 17.86 -0.22 -1.40
C PHE A 142 17.53 0.02 0.09
N GLU A 143 16.85 -0.93 0.74
CA GLU A 143 16.49 -0.84 2.16
C GLU A 143 17.73 -0.81 3.07
N ASP A 144 18.70 -1.70 2.81
CA ASP A 144 19.94 -1.73 3.60
C ASP A 144 20.76 -0.44 3.38
N PHE A 145 20.81 0.03 2.13
CA PHE A 145 21.48 1.27 1.77
C PHE A 145 20.84 2.49 2.45
N LYS A 146 19.50 2.57 2.48
CA LYS A 146 18.76 3.66 3.12
C LYS A 146 19.05 3.73 4.62
N LEU A 147 19.02 2.61 5.32
CA LEU A 147 19.34 2.53 6.75
C LEU A 147 20.78 2.99 7.05
N GLU A 148 21.73 2.63 6.18
CA GLU A 148 23.12 3.06 6.32
C GLU A 148 23.28 4.58 6.15
N VAL A 149 22.64 5.15 5.13
CA VAL A 149 22.66 6.60 4.88
C VAL A 149 22.03 7.38 6.03
N ASP A 150 20.89 6.93 6.55
CA ASP A 150 20.22 7.56 7.70
C ASP A 150 21.10 7.57 8.95
N SER A 151 21.84 6.48 9.19
CA SER A 151 22.77 6.36 10.30
C SER A 151 23.94 7.35 10.17
N VAL A 152 24.49 7.48 8.96
CA VAL A 152 25.62 8.39 8.67
C VAL A 152 25.19 9.86 8.74
N LYS A 153 23.95 10.17 8.32
CA LYS A 153 23.38 11.53 8.34
C LYS A 153 23.31 12.14 9.75
N ILE A 154 23.15 11.32 10.79
CA ILE A 154 23.12 11.78 12.20
C ILE A 154 24.50 12.22 12.67
N ILE A 155 25.56 11.59 12.15
CA ILE A 155 26.92 11.71 12.67
C ILE A 155 27.73 12.76 11.89
N TYR A 156 27.51 12.86 10.58
CA TYR A 156 28.35 13.66 9.68
C TYR A 156 27.61 14.86 9.08
N ALA A 157 28.35 15.91 8.76
CA ALA A 157 27.82 17.08 8.08
C ALA A 157 27.33 16.74 6.67
N GLU A 158 26.25 17.39 6.23
CA GLU A 158 25.51 17.06 5.02
C GLU A 158 26.39 16.98 3.75
N HIS A 159 27.35 17.91 3.59
CA HIS A 159 28.25 17.93 2.44
C HIS A 159 29.16 16.69 2.37
N VAL A 160 29.58 16.15 3.52
CA VAL A 160 30.39 14.92 3.60
C VAL A 160 29.53 13.73 3.17
N VAL A 161 28.28 13.66 3.65
CA VAL A 161 27.32 12.62 3.29
C VAL A 161 27.01 12.65 1.80
N LYS A 162 26.77 13.82 1.21
CA LYS A 162 26.59 14.00 -0.24
C LYS A 162 27.77 13.47 -1.04
N GLN A 163 29.00 13.72 -0.58
CA GLN A 163 30.19 13.21 -1.24
C GLN A 163 30.30 11.68 -1.13
N GLY A 164 29.94 11.11 0.02
CA GLY A 164 29.84 9.67 0.23
C GLY A 164 28.82 9.02 -0.71
N LEU A 165 27.62 9.58 -0.80
CA LEU A 165 26.55 9.12 -1.69
C LEU A 165 26.99 9.12 -3.16
N ARG A 166 27.62 10.21 -3.63
CA ARG A 166 28.12 10.29 -5.02
C ARG A 166 29.14 9.19 -5.38
N ARG A 167 29.87 8.68 -4.38
CA ARG A 167 30.82 7.58 -4.56
C ARG A 167 30.15 6.20 -4.46
N ALA A 168 29.17 6.07 -3.58
CA ALA A 168 28.47 4.82 -3.31
C ALA A 168 27.49 4.45 -4.44
N LEU A 169 26.86 5.45 -5.07
CA LEU A 169 25.91 5.25 -6.15
C LEU A 169 26.61 4.87 -7.47
N LYS A 170 26.13 3.79 -8.08
CA LYS A 170 26.60 3.22 -9.35
C LYS A 170 25.44 3.03 -10.34
N GLY A 171 25.72 2.52 -11.53
CA GLY A 171 24.70 2.02 -12.48
C GLY A 171 23.56 3.00 -12.77
N GLN A 172 22.32 2.49 -12.67
CA GLN A 172 21.10 3.25 -12.92
C GLN A 172 20.83 4.32 -11.86
N ALA A 173 21.12 4.01 -10.59
CA ALA A 173 20.97 4.95 -9.48
C ALA A 173 21.83 6.21 -9.68
N LYS A 174 23.09 6.04 -10.12
CA LYS A 174 23.97 7.16 -10.46
C LYS A 174 23.46 7.98 -11.64
N LYS A 175 22.91 7.34 -12.68
CA LYS A 175 22.32 8.03 -13.84
C LYS A 175 21.11 8.87 -13.44
N LYS A 176 20.28 8.37 -12.52
CA LYS A 176 19.14 9.12 -11.97
C LYS A 176 19.61 10.33 -11.17
N MET A 177 20.61 10.15 -10.30
CA MET A 177 21.20 11.23 -9.51
C MET A 177 21.81 12.36 -10.37
N LEU A 178 22.24 12.10 -11.62
CA LEU A 178 22.74 13.16 -12.51
C LEU A 178 21.66 14.17 -12.93
N HIS A 179 20.39 13.79 -12.88
CA HIS A 179 19.26 14.67 -13.21
C HIS A 179 18.75 15.45 -12.00
N THR A 180 19.15 15.05 -10.80
CA THR A 180 18.89 15.76 -9.56
C THR A 180 19.73 17.05 -9.52
N ARG A 181 19.16 18.13 -8.97
CA ARG A 181 19.81 19.45 -8.93
C ARG A 181 21.10 19.41 -8.11
N ALA A 182 22.08 20.25 -8.46
CA ALA A 182 23.39 20.26 -7.80
C ALA A 182 23.35 20.66 -6.32
N ASP A 183 22.32 21.40 -5.92
CA ASP A 183 22.02 21.89 -4.57
C ASP A 183 21.09 20.96 -3.77
N ALA A 184 20.61 19.87 -4.36
CA ALA A 184 19.65 18.98 -3.73
C ALA A 184 20.14 18.45 -2.37
N THR A 185 19.23 18.42 -1.40
CA THR A 185 19.52 17.92 -0.05
C THR A 185 19.70 16.40 -0.04
N VAL A 186 20.33 15.86 1.00
CA VAL A 186 20.43 14.39 1.16
C VAL A 186 19.05 13.74 1.16
N ASP A 187 18.06 14.39 1.78
CA ASP A 187 16.69 13.89 1.86
C ASP A 187 15.98 13.86 0.51
N GLU A 188 16.17 14.90 -0.30
CA GLU A 188 15.63 14.94 -1.67
C GLU A 188 16.23 13.83 -2.53
N ILE A 189 17.54 13.59 -2.43
CA ILE A 189 18.22 12.51 -3.14
C ILE A 189 17.66 11.14 -2.70
N MET A 190 17.50 10.92 -1.40
CA MET A 190 16.98 9.65 -0.87
C MET A 190 15.51 9.42 -1.25
N THR A 191 14.69 10.48 -1.24
CA THR A 191 13.29 10.42 -1.66
C THR A 191 13.18 10.06 -3.14
N GLU A 192 13.98 10.68 -4.01
CA GLU A 192 13.98 10.36 -5.44
C GLU A 192 14.44 8.92 -5.71
N LEU A 193 15.43 8.43 -4.95
CA LEU A 193 15.84 7.03 -5.05
C LEU A 193 14.76 6.07 -4.55
N GLU A 194 14.02 6.43 -3.49
CA GLU A 194 12.90 5.63 -2.96
C GLU A 194 11.74 5.54 -3.96
N ASP A 195 11.41 6.63 -4.64
CA ASP A 195 10.36 6.64 -5.67
C ASP A 195 10.70 5.74 -6.87
N ASN A 196 11.99 5.59 -7.19
CA ASN A 196 12.44 4.81 -8.35
C ASN A 196 12.83 3.35 -8.01
N PHE A 197 13.39 3.11 -6.83
CA PHE A 197 14.00 1.83 -6.43
C PHE A 197 13.52 1.30 -5.10
N GLY A 198 12.72 2.08 -4.36
CA GLY A 198 12.00 1.58 -3.20
C GLY A 198 11.05 0.47 -3.61
N ASN A 199 10.39 -0.13 -2.62
CA ASN A 199 9.47 -1.24 -2.80
C ASN A 199 8.15 -0.81 -3.48
N VAL A 200 8.24 -0.05 -4.57
CA VAL A 200 7.17 0.18 -5.52
C VAL A 200 6.95 -1.17 -6.17
N ALA A 201 5.88 -1.84 -5.79
CA ALA A 201 5.41 -3.03 -6.48
C ALA A 201 5.38 -2.70 -7.98
N SER A 202 6.37 -3.19 -8.74
CA SER A 202 6.42 -2.96 -10.17
C SER A 202 5.07 -3.38 -10.74
N THR A 203 4.59 -2.68 -11.76
CA THR A 203 3.31 -3.02 -12.42
C THR A 203 3.26 -4.50 -12.82
N ASP A 204 4.40 -5.12 -13.13
CA ASP A 204 4.54 -6.57 -13.34
C ASP A 204 4.25 -7.41 -12.09
N THR A 205 4.68 -6.98 -10.91
CA THR A 205 4.37 -7.62 -9.62
C THR A 205 2.90 -7.44 -9.26
N LEU A 206 2.29 -6.28 -9.54
CA LEU A 206 0.85 -6.06 -9.38
C LEU A 206 0.02 -6.91 -10.34
N LEU A 207 0.40 -7.00 -11.61
CA LEU A 207 -0.27 -7.81 -12.63
C LEU A 207 -0.15 -9.31 -12.33
N SER A 208 1.00 -9.78 -11.85
CA SER A 208 1.16 -11.18 -11.44
C SER A 208 0.34 -11.55 -10.20
N VAL A 209 0.16 -10.64 -9.23
CA VAL A 209 -0.73 -10.85 -8.07
C VAL A 209 -2.20 -10.84 -8.50
N GLN A 210 -2.57 -10.00 -9.46
CA GLN A 210 -3.93 -9.94 -10.03
C GLN A 210 -4.25 -11.20 -10.86
N ASN A 211 -3.29 -11.74 -11.61
CA ASN A 211 -3.44 -12.99 -12.36
C ASN A 211 -3.51 -14.23 -11.45
N ARG A 212 -2.83 -14.25 -10.30
CA ARG A 212 -2.98 -15.35 -9.31
C ARG A 212 -4.35 -15.37 -8.64
N LYS A 213 -5.02 -14.22 -8.49
CA LYS A 213 -6.41 -14.16 -7.98
C LYS A 213 -7.46 -14.57 -9.03
N LEU A 214 -7.12 -14.57 -10.32
CA LEU A 214 -8.01 -15.04 -11.40
C LEU A 214 -7.79 -16.53 -11.76
N ALA A 215 -6.66 -17.12 -11.37
CA ALA A 215 -6.32 -18.52 -11.62
C ALA A 215 -6.79 -19.49 -10.51
N SER A 216 -7.83 -19.16 -9.75
CA SER A 216 -8.50 -20.11 -8.85
C SER A 216 -9.98 -19.79 -8.80
N PRO A 217 -10.81 -20.46 -9.63
CA PRO A 217 -11.71 -21.44 -9.04
C PRO A 217 -12.13 -22.55 -10.02
N LEU A 218 -11.27 -23.51 -10.37
CA LEU A 218 -11.71 -24.73 -11.06
C LEU A 218 -10.77 -25.89 -10.71
N LEU A 219 -11.06 -26.60 -9.62
CA LEU A 219 -10.77 -28.04 -9.38
C LEU A 219 -10.92 -28.38 -7.88
N SER A 220 -12.15 -28.40 -7.38
CA SER A 220 -12.53 -29.31 -6.29
C SER A 220 -14.03 -29.61 -6.33
N GLY A 221 -14.51 -30.01 -7.51
CA GLY A 221 -15.72 -30.81 -7.62
C GLY A 221 -15.31 -32.27 -7.72
N VAL A 222 -15.25 -32.97 -6.59
CA VAL A 222 -15.24 -34.44 -6.58
C VAL A 222 -16.41 -34.89 -5.71
N TYR A 223 -17.35 -35.51 -6.41
CA TYR A 223 -18.52 -36.26 -5.99
C TYR A 223 -18.42 -36.94 -4.62
N ASP A 224 -19.48 -36.78 -3.80
CA ASP A 224 -19.79 -37.75 -2.75
C ASP A 224 -21.29 -38.07 -2.79
N SER A 225 -21.65 -39.00 -3.68
CA SER A 225 -22.99 -39.57 -3.82
C SER A 225 -23.13 -40.75 -2.86
N LYS A 226 -23.58 -40.48 -1.62
CA LYS A 226 -23.95 -41.57 -0.69
C LYS A 226 -25.43 -41.93 -0.83
N LYS A 227 -25.61 -43.20 -1.22
CA LYS A 227 -26.85 -43.93 -1.40
C LYS A 227 -27.71 -43.90 -0.13
N CYS A 228 -28.96 -43.44 -0.25
CA CYS A 228 -30.03 -43.83 0.65
C CYS A 228 -30.46 -45.26 0.30
N SER A 229 -30.17 -46.21 1.20
CA SER A 229 -30.78 -47.55 1.19
C SER A 229 -31.97 -47.51 2.13
N PHE A 230 -33.18 -47.58 1.58
CA PHE A 230 -34.38 -47.94 2.33
C PHE A 230 -34.35 -49.45 2.62
N LYS A 231 -34.54 -49.81 3.88
CA LYS A 231 -35.14 -51.07 4.34
C LYS A 231 -36.07 -50.75 5.49
#